data_AF-A0A1Y1JZK6-F1
#
_entry.id   AF-A0A1Y1JZK6-F1
#
_cell.length_a   1.000
_cell.length_b   1.000
_cell.length_c   1.000
_cell.angle_alpha   90.00
_cell.angle_beta   90.00
_cell.angle_gamma   90.00
#
_symmetry.space_group_name_H-M   'P 1'
#
loop_
_entity.id
_entity.type
_entity.pdbx_description
1 polymer ?
#
loop_
_entity_poly.entity_id
_entity_poly.type
_entity_poly.pdbx_seq_one_letter_code
_entity_poly.pdbx_strand_id
1 'polypeptide(L)'
;MVEYLNHLMLDMKCNAASIFRQTQRDEACSDVSDEGPSKLIFRLTESIRSDIREAEGNFNESVNNSDIEWFKFDSFGKDFIKSVQLSPDSFVQIAIQLSFYRMHGLSSNIYEAVSTSKFAKGRVESLRSFSEEAFTFIRIALDQIKGNDEKSAALRLAVNTHKRDSLEVRSLMDLINLNGILGWRRIRYRKTLYGVESCRRRIKFTCTFSTL
;
A
#
# COMPACT_ATOMS: atom_id res chain seq x y z
N MET A 1 -15.29 -0.66 20.60
CA MET A 1 -14.20 -0.80 19.61
C MET A 1 -14.52 -1.82 18.52
N VAL A 2 -14.96 -3.03 18.85
CA VAL A 2 -15.34 -4.07 17.87
C VAL A 2 -16.57 -3.68 17.04
N GLU A 3 -17.60 -3.11 17.67
CA GLU A 3 -18.77 -2.55 16.97
C GLU A 3 -18.40 -1.44 15.98
N TYR A 4 -17.40 -0.62 16.30
CA TYR A 4 -16.92 0.47 15.45
C TYR A 4 -16.15 -0.03 14.22
N LEU A 5 -15.44 -1.15 14.36
CA LEU A 5 -14.83 -1.87 13.24
C LEU A 5 -15.89 -2.55 12.36
N ASN A 6 -16.96 -3.06 12.97
CA ASN A 6 -18.10 -3.59 12.22
C ASN A 6 -18.84 -2.49 11.45
N HIS A 7 -19.01 -1.30 12.02
CA HIS A 7 -19.55 -0.13 11.30
C HIS A 7 -18.65 0.33 10.15
N LEU A 8 -17.33 0.47 10.39
CA LEU A 8 -16.34 0.76 9.34
C LEU A 8 -16.41 -0.24 8.16
N MET A 9 -16.67 -1.51 8.45
CA MET A 9 -16.76 -2.57 7.45
C MET A 9 -18.12 -2.70 6.75
N LEU A 10 -19.21 -2.27 7.39
CA LEU A 10 -20.55 -2.27 6.79
C LEU A 10 -20.72 -1.08 5.83
N ASP A 11 -20.10 0.05 6.13
CA ASP A 11 -20.20 1.28 5.34
C ASP A 11 -19.38 1.23 4.04
N MET A 12 -18.35 0.36 3.95
CA MET A 12 -17.52 0.15 2.74
C MET A 12 -18.29 -0.38 1.51
N LYS A 13 -19.61 -0.58 1.59
CA LYS A 13 -20.46 -1.09 0.49
C LYS A 13 -21.34 -0.01 -0.18
N CYS A 14 -21.27 1.24 0.25
CA CYS A 14 -22.28 2.22 -0.14
C CYS A 14 -21.69 3.55 -0.63
N ASN A 15 -21.71 3.65 -1.96
CA ASN A 15 -22.20 4.75 -2.78
C ASN A 15 -21.36 6.05 -2.83
N ALA A 16 -20.86 6.30 -4.04
CA ALA A 16 -20.10 7.46 -4.44
C ALA A 16 -21.02 8.63 -4.83
N ALA A 17 -20.68 9.85 -4.39
CA ALA A 17 -21.12 11.07 -5.06
C ALA A 17 -20.11 12.22 -4.90
N SER A 18 -19.49 12.55 -6.05
CA SER A 18 -18.97 13.84 -6.53
C SER A 18 -18.36 14.86 -5.55
N ILE A 19 -17.05 15.13 -5.71
CA ILE A 19 -16.45 16.44 -5.41
C ILE A 19 -15.37 16.78 -6.45
N PHE A 20 -15.72 17.55 -7.48
CA PHE A 20 -14.76 18.41 -8.19
C PHE A 20 -15.09 19.85 -7.81
N ARG A 21 -14.26 20.47 -6.95
CA ARG A 21 -14.32 21.91 -6.72
C ARG A 21 -13.45 22.59 -7.77
N GLN A 22 -14.04 23.56 -8.47
CA GLN A 22 -13.35 24.50 -9.32
C GLN A 22 -12.32 25.26 -8.49
N THR A 23 -11.04 25.18 -8.88
CA THR A 23 -9.99 26.04 -8.34
C THR A 23 -10.16 27.42 -8.98
N GLN A 24 -10.49 28.43 -8.18
CA GLN A 24 -10.38 29.82 -8.59
C GLN A 24 -8.90 30.15 -8.79
N ARG A 25 -8.58 30.82 -9.90
CA ARG A 25 -7.22 31.27 -10.21
C ARG A 25 -6.92 32.50 -9.37
N ASP A 26 -5.89 32.43 -8.54
CA ASP A 26 -5.32 33.59 -7.87
C ASP A 26 -4.65 34.52 -8.90
N GLU A 27 -4.83 35.83 -8.70
CA GLU A 27 -4.30 36.90 -9.55
C GLU A 27 -2.76 36.95 -9.49
N ALA A 28 -2.12 37.05 -10.66
CA ALA A 28 -0.67 36.95 -10.81
C ALA A 28 0.06 38.28 -10.63
N CYS A 29 1.29 38.19 -10.09
CA CYS A 29 2.28 39.26 -9.98
C CYS A 29 2.73 39.74 -11.38
N SER A 30 2.66 41.05 -11.60
CA SER A 30 3.00 41.73 -12.86
C SER A 30 4.50 42.03 -12.96
N ASP A 31 5.25 41.23 -13.73
CA ASP A 31 6.42 41.69 -14.51
C ASP A 31 7.08 40.55 -15.32
N VAL A 32 6.32 39.94 -16.24
CA VAL A 32 6.88 39.12 -17.35
C VAL A 32 6.17 39.55 -18.62
N SER A 33 6.93 39.87 -19.67
CA SER A 33 6.41 40.21 -20.99
C SER A 33 5.37 39.17 -21.46
N ASP A 34 4.13 39.64 -21.58
CA ASP A 34 2.91 38.86 -21.83
C ASP A 34 2.79 38.41 -23.30
N GLU A 35 3.76 37.61 -23.76
CA GLU A 35 3.50 36.74 -24.91
C GLU A 35 2.86 35.48 -24.35
N GLY A 36 1.52 35.40 -24.48
CA GLY A 36 0.73 34.26 -24.01
C GLY A 36 1.21 32.89 -24.53
N PRO A 37 0.62 31.79 -24.05
CA PRO A 37 1.12 30.44 -24.35
C PRO A 37 1.19 30.15 -25.85
N SER A 38 2.37 29.77 -26.34
CA SER A 38 2.59 29.39 -27.73
C SER A 38 2.15 27.95 -28.02
N LYS A 39 1.40 27.72 -29.10
CA LYS A 39 0.95 26.39 -29.52
C LYS A 39 2.12 25.55 -30.06
N LEU A 40 2.35 24.37 -29.47
CA LEU A 40 3.29 23.38 -30.02
C LEU A 40 2.65 22.67 -31.24
N ILE A 41 3.29 22.77 -32.40
CA ILE A 41 2.83 22.16 -33.66
C ILE A 41 3.64 20.89 -33.93
N PHE A 42 2.99 19.73 -33.82
CA PHE A 42 3.57 18.44 -34.18
C PHE A 42 3.23 18.08 -35.63
N ARG A 43 4.21 17.64 -36.40
CA ARG A 43 4.02 17.12 -37.76
C ARG A 43 3.76 15.62 -37.67
N LEU A 44 2.52 15.20 -37.97
CA LEU A 44 2.10 13.81 -37.84
C LEU A 44 2.11 13.11 -39.21
N THR A 45 2.89 12.05 -39.33
CA THR A 45 2.86 11.13 -40.48
C THR A 45 1.74 10.10 -40.31
N GLU A 46 1.37 9.38 -41.36
CA GLU A 46 0.31 8.36 -41.24
C GLU A 46 0.68 7.23 -40.27
N SER A 47 1.97 6.85 -40.20
CA SER A 47 2.46 5.91 -39.18
C SER A 47 2.15 6.39 -37.77
N ILE A 48 2.52 7.63 -37.44
CA ILE A 48 2.29 8.21 -36.11
C ILE A 48 0.78 8.31 -35.83
N ARG A 49 -0.04 8.62 -36.85
CA ARG A 49 -1.49 8.63 -36.71
C ARG A 49 -2.07 7.25 -36.41
N SER A 50 -1.49 6.22 -36.99
CA SER A 50 -1.84 4.83 -36.68
C SER A 50 -1.49 4.48 -35.24
N ASP A 51 -0.27 4.81 -34.80
CA ASP A 51 0.19 4.57 -33.43
C ASP A 51 -0.69 5.29 -32.40
N ILE A 52 -1.14 6.52 -32.70
CA ILE A 52 -2.08 7.27 -31.85
C ILE A 52 -3.40 6.52 -31.72
N ARG A 53 -3.99 6.05 -32.84
CA ARG A 53 -5.25 5.30 -32.81
C ARG A 53 -5.14 4.01 -32.02
N GLU A 54 -4.02 3.30 -32.16
CA GLU A 54 -3.74 2.09 -31.37
C GLU A 54 -3.62 2.41 -29.88
N ALA A 55 -2.86 3.46 -29.53
CA ALA A 55 -2.70 3.89 -28.15
C ALA A 55 -4.03 4.33 -27.51
N GLU A 56 -4.90 5.02 -28.27
CA GLU A 56 -6.26 5.36 -27.84
C GLU A 56 -7.10 4.10 -27.58
N GLY A 57 -7.04 3.11 -28.47
CA GLY A 57 -7.69 1.81 -28.27
C GLY A 57 -7.24 1.11 -26.99
N ASN A 58 -5.93 0.97 -26.81
CA ASN A 58 -5.31 0.33 -25.63
C ASN A 58 -5.65 1.08 -24.33
N PHE A 59 -5.68 2.42 -24.39
CA PHE A 59 -6.06 3.26 -23.26
C PHE A 59 -7.52 3.02 -22.87
N ASN A 60 -8.44 3.02 -23.85
CA ASN A 60 -9.85 2.79 -23.59
C ASN A 60 -10.11 1.38 -23.02
N GLU A 61 -9.43 0.36 -23.52
CA GLU A 61 -9.49 -0.99 -22.94
C GLU A 61 -9.02 -0.99 -21.47
N SER A 62 -7.90 -0.32 -21.18
CA SER A 62 -7.36 -0.22 -19.82
C SER A 62 -8.31 0.51 -18.87
N VAL A 63 -8.93 1.60 -19.33
CA VAL A 63 -9.93 2.36 -18.56
C VAL A 63 -11.17 1.52 -18.29
N ASN A 64 -11.67 0.80 -19.31
CA ASN A 64 -12.85 -0.04 -19.17
C ASN A 64 -12.63 -1.26 -18.27
N ASN A 65 -11.38 -1.69 -18.09
CA ASN A 65 -11.00 -2.78 -17.20
C ASN A 65 -10.57 -2.30 -15.80
N SER A 66 -10.75 -1.01 -15.47
CA SER A 66 -10.36 -0.43 -14.18
C SER A 66 -11.59 0.00 -13.38
N ASP A 67 -11.83 -0.66 -12.24
CA ASP A 67 -12.88 -0.29 -11.28
C ASP A 67 -12.30 0.57 -10.15
N ILE A 68 -12.89 1.75 -9.91
CA ILE A 68 -12.50 2.66 -8.83
C ILE A 68 -13.74 3.06 -8.04
N GLU A 69 -13.72 2.79 -6.74
CA GLU A 69 -14.73 3.25 -5.80
C GLU A 69 -14.10 4.19 -4.77
N TRP A 70 -14.74 5.33 -4.51
CA TRP A 70 -14.32 6.27 -3.48
C TRP A 70 -15.20 6.12 -2.25
N PHE A 71 -14.57 5.85 -1.11
CA PHE A 71 -15.25 5.68 0.17
C PHE A 71 -14.74 6.69 1.19
N LYS A 72 -15.68 7.37 1.86
CA LYS A 72 -15.40 8.31 2.95
C LYS A 72 -15.99 7.76 4.24
N PHE A 73 -15.13 7.53 5.23
CA PHE A 73 -15.55 7.07 6.54
C PHE A 73 -15.76 8.24 7.51
N ASP A 74 -17.00 8.49 7.92
CA ASP A 74 -17.38 9.66 8.72
C ASP A 74 -17.60 9.38 10.21
N SER A 75 -17.58 8.13 10.66
CA SER A 75 -17.90 7.80 12.06
C SER A 75 -16.82 8.24 13.06
N PHE A 76 -15.54 8.16 12.69
CA PHE A 76 -14.43 8.66 13.51
C PHE A 76 -13.18 8.93 12.67
N GLY A 77 -12.27 9.73 13.23
CA GLY A 77 -10.98 10.03 12.63
C GLY A 77 -9.79 9.57 13.48
N LYS A 78 -8.60 10.06 13.10
CA LYS A 78 -7.34 9.76 13.79
C LYS A 78 -7.35 10.09 15.30
N ASP A 79 -8.15 11.08 15.71
CA ASP A 79 -8.14 11.58 17.09
C ASP A 79 -8.74 10.57 18.07
N PHE A 80 -9.79 9.85 17.65
CA PHE A 80 -10.34 8.72 18.40
C PHE A 80 -9.34 7.55 18.50
N ILE A 81 -8.68 7.20 17.39
CA ILE A 81 -7.71 6.09 17.39
C ILE A 81 -6.54 6.41 18.34
N LYS A 82 -6.11 7.68 18.37
CA LYS A 82 -5.08 8.15 19.31
C LYS A 82 -5.56 8.16 20.75
N SER A 83 -6.83 8.50 21.02
CA SER A 83 -7.36 8.50 22.40
C SER A 83 -7.35 7.11 23.03
N VAL A 84 -7.44 6.04 22.22
CA VAL A 84 -7.28 4.65 22.67
C VAL A 84 -5.84 4.12 22.58
N GLN A 85 -4.87 5.01 22.36
CA GLN A 85 -3.43 4.74 22.30
C GLN A 85 -2.99 3.79 21.16
N LEU A 86 -3.68 3.83 20.03
CA LEU A 86 -3.34 3.06 18.84
C LEU A 86 -2.75 3.95 17.74
N SER A 87 -1.93 3.35 16.87
CA SER A 87 -1.44 4.02 15.65
C SER A 87 -2.57 4.07 14.61
N PRO A 88 -2.98 5.25 14.11
CA PRO A 88 -4.03 5.36 13.10
C PRO A 88 -3.72 4.57 11.82
N ASP A 89 -2.48 4.60 11.39
CA ASP A 89 -2.00 3.91 10.18
C ASP A 89 -2.07 2.39 10.36
N SER A 90 -1.41 1.86 11.40
CA SER A 90 -1.45 0.43 11.73
C SER A 90 -2.88 -0.08 11.97
N PHE A 91 -3.75 0.74 12.58
CA PHE A 91 -5.15 0.39 12.77
C PHE A 91 -5.88 0.16 11.45
N VAL A 92 -5.70 1.06 10.48
CA VAL A 92 -6.29 0.92 9.14
C VAL A 92 -5.72 -0.28 8.41
N GLN A 93 -4.42 -0.56 8.52
CA GLN A 93 -3.80 -1.74 7.90
C GLN A 93 -4.41 -3.06 8.42
N ILE A 94 -4.62 -3.16 9.73
CA ILE A 94 -5.31 -4.32 10.33
C ILE A 94 -6.79 -4.38 9.90
N ALA A 95 -7.46 -3.24 9.76
CA ALA A 95 -8.83 -3.20 9.24
C ALA A 95 -8.93 -3.66 7.77
N ILE A 96 -7.96 -3.31 6.93
CA ILE A 96 -7.87 -3.78 5.54
C ILE A 96 -7.68 -5.30 5.50
N GLN A 97 -6.78 -5.84 6.34
CA GLN A 97 -6.55 -7.29 6.45
C GLN A 97 -7.82 -8.05 6.86
N LEU A 98 -8.57 -7.53 7.84
CA LEU A 98 -9.85 -8.12 8.26
C LEU A 98 -10.90 -8.05 7.15
N SER A 99 -11.00 -6.91 6.46
CA SER A 99 -11.96 -6.71 5.36
C SER A 99 -11.67 -7.66 4.19
N PHE A 100 -10.40 -7.81 3.83
CA PHE A 100 -9.96 -8.75 2.80
C PHE A 100 -10.32 -10.19 3.17
N TYR A 101 -10.06 -10.60 4.41
CA TYR A 101 -10.42 -11.95 4.87
C TYR A 101 -11.93 -12.18 4.86
N ARG A 102 -12.74 -11.17 5.24
CA ARG A 102 -14.22 -11.27 5.18
C ARG A 102 -14.74 -11.41 3.75
N MET A 103 -14.11 -10.74 2.78
CA MET A 103 -14.54 -10.77 1.38
C MET A 103 -14.13 -12.07 0.67
N HIS A 104 -12.92 -12.57 0.93
CA HIS A 104 -12.34 -13.67 0.16
C HIS A 104 -12.18 -14.98 0.93
N GLY A 105 -12.34 -14.98 2.25
CA GLY A 105 -12.13 -16.16 3.10
C GLY A 105 -10.67 -16.62 3.23
N LEU A 106 -9.73 -15.83 2.71
CA LEU A 106 -8.30 -16.15 2.67
C LEU A 106 -7.49 -14.98 3.21
N SER A 107 -6.38 -15.27 3.87
CA SER A 107 -5.39 -14.26 4.27
C SER A 107 -4.35 -14.06 3.19
N SER A 108 -3.87 -12.82 3.02
CA SER A 108 -2.87 -12.47 2.02
C SER A 108 -1.84 -11.47 2.54
N ASN A 109 -0.63 -11.54 1.97
CA ASN A 109 0.44 -10.61 2.22
C ASN A 109 0.19 -9.29 1.47
N ILE A 110 -0.46 -8.34 2.13
CA ILE A 110 -0.71 -7.00 1.59
C ILE A 110 0.60 -6.21 1.55
N TYR A 111 0.84 -5.54 0.43
CA TYR A 111 1.97 -4.64 0.24
C TYR A 111 1.66 -3.28 0.87
N GLU A 112 2.57 -2.82 1.72
CA GLU A 112 2.54 -1.45 2.24
C GLU A 112 3.85 -0.74 1.90
N ALA A 113 3.74 0.49 1.40
CA ALA A 113 4.88 1.34 1.10
C ALA A 113 5.31 2.11 2.35
N VAL A 114 6.52 1.82 2.84
CA VAL A 114 7.11 2.52 3.98
C VAL A 114 8.19 3.48 3.49
N SER A 115 8.07 4.77 3.78
CA SER A 115 9.05 5.76 3.35
C SER A 115 10.42 5.57 4.02
N THR A 116 11.48 5.66 3.22
CA THR A 116 12.89 5.62 3.68
C THR A 116 13.60 6.95 3.50
N SER A 117 12.85 8.05 3.44
CA SER A 117 13.37 9.42 3.21
C SER A 117 14.40 9.90 4.23
N LYS A 118 14.50 9.23 5.39
CA LYS A 118 15.57 9.46 6.39
C LYS A 118 16.97 9.16 5.84
N PHE A 119 17.09 8.33 4.79
CA PHE A 119 18.35 7.96 4.18
C PHE A 119 18.61 8.76 2.89
N ALA A 120 19.88 8.99 2.57
CA ALA A 120 20.26 9.66 1.32
C ALA A 120 19.73 8.87 0.12
N LYS A 121 19.02 9.54 -0.78
CA LYS A 121 18.32 8.93 -1.95
C LYS A 121 17.27 7.88 -1.55
N GLY A 122 16.77 7.93 -0.31
CA GLY A 122 15.69 7.09 0.16
C GLY A 122 14.43 7.24 -0.69
N ARG A 123 13.76 6.11 -0.95
CA ARG A 123 12.48 6.04 -1.65
C ARG A 123 11.45 5.40 -0.72
N VAL A 124 11.11 4.15 -1.01
CA VAL A 124 10.17 3.34 -0.25
C VAL A 124 10.73 1.94 -0.07
N GLU A 125 10.43 1.33 1.06
CA GLU A 125 10.59 -0.09 1.31
C GLU A 125 9.22 -0.78 1.36
N SER A 126 9.20 -2.10 1.14
CA SER A 126 7.98 -2.89 1.26
C SER A 126 7.83 -3.47 2.67
N LEU A 127 6.80 -3.05 3.39
CA LEU A 127 6.29 -3.81 4.54
C LEU A 127 5.27 -4.84 4.04
N ARG A 128 5.24 -5.99 4.71
CA ARG A 128 4.18 -6.99 4.56
C ARG A 128 3.29 -6.89 5.79
N SER A 129 2.09 -6.34 5.62
CA SER A 129 1.18 -6.04 6.75
C SER A 129 0.51 -7.29 7.34
N PHE A 130 0.87 -8.48 6.86
CA PHE A 130 0.38 -9.75 7.38
C PHE A 130 1.34 -10.29 8.43
N SER A 131 0.83 -10.51 9.64
CA SER A 131 1.53 -11.16 10.74
C SER A 131 0.63 -12.24 11.38
N GLU A 132 1.22 -13.11 12.20
CA GLU A 132 0.46 -14.13 12.93
C GLU A 132 -0.55 -13.51 13.89
N GLU A 133 -0.20 -12.39 14.52
CA GLU A 133 -1.06 -11.62 15.42
C GLU A 133 -2.22 -10.98 14.66
N ALA A 134 -1.97 -10.45 13.45
CA ALA A 134 -3.02 -9.95 12.58
C ALA A 134 -4.01 -11.07 12.21
N PHE A 135 -3.50 -12.25 11.85
CA PHE A 135 -4.33 -13.41 11.54
C PHE A 135 -5.12 -13.92 12.75
N THR A 136 -4.49 -13.95 13.93
CA THR A 136 -5.12 -14.32 15.19
C THR A 136 -6.25 -13.36 15.55
N PHE A 137 -6.01 -12.05 15.42
CA PHE A 137 -7.05 -11.04 15.59
C PHE A 137 -8.21 -11.26 14.62
N ILE A 138 -7.95 -11.53 13.34
CA ILE A 138 -9.01 -11.79 12.36
C ILE A 138 -9.91 -12.96 12.79
N ARG A 139 -9.30 -14.07 13.21
CA ARG A 139 -10.04 -15.24 13.69
C ARG A 139 -10.89 -14.92 14.91
N ILE A 140 -10.32 -14.23 15.89
CA ILE A 140 -11.02 -13.85 17.13
C ILE A 140 -12.13 -12.82 16.84
N ALA A 141 -11.91 -11.87 15.93
CA ALA A 141 -12.87 -10.83 15.59
C ALA A 141 -14.14 -11.40 14.93
N LEU A 142 -13.99 -12.42 14.08
CA LEU A 142 -15.08 -13.07 13.35
C LEU A 142 -15.82 -14.14 14.16
N ASP A 143 -15.21 -14.63 15.24
CA ASP A 143 -15.84 -15.57 16.15
C ASP A 143 -16.96 -14.90 16.97
N GLN A 144 -18.14 -15.50 16.95
CA GLN A 144 -19.33 -15.02 17.66
C GLN A 144 -19.31 -15.36 19.16
N ILE A 145 -18.50 -16.35 19.56
CA ILE A 145 -18.40 -16.83 20.94
C ILE A 145 -17.46 -15.91 21.75
N LYS A 146 -16.50 -15.27 21.08
CA LYS A 146 -15.43 -14.49 21.71
C LYS A 146 -15.96 -13.17 22.28
N GLY A 147 -15.60 -12.90 23.53
CA GLY A 147 -15.99 -11.67 24.23
C GLY A 147 -15.31 -10.42 23.68
N ASN A 148 -15.90 -9.25 23.96
CA ASN A 148 -15.36 -7.96 23.51
C ASN A 148 -13.96 -7.68 24.06
N ASP A 149 -13.65 -8.12 25.28
CA ASP A 149 -12.34 -7.92 25.89
C ASP A 149 -11.26 -8.71 25.15
N GLU A 150 -11.52 -9.98 24.81
CA GLU A 150 -10.60 -10.83 24.05
C GLU A 150 -10.35 -10.27 22.64
N LYS A 151 -11.41 -9.82 21.97
CA LYS A 151 -11.32 -9.13 20.67
C LYS A 151 -10.48 -7.85 20.77
N SER A 152 -10.67 -7.07 21.85
CA SER A 152 -9.93 -5.83 22.06
C SER A 152 -8.45 -6.07 22.34
N ALA A 153 -8.11 -7.11 23.11
CA ALA A 153 -6.74 -7.49 23.41
C ALA A 153 -6.02 -7.95 22.14
N ALA A 154 -6.66 -8.81 21.35
CA ALA A 154 -6.13 -9.29 20.07
C ALA A 154 -5.91 -8.13 19.08
N LEU A 155 -6.86 -7.19 18.99
CA LEU A 155 -6.72 -6.00 18.14
C LEU A 155 -5.50 -5.16 18.55
N ARG A 156 -5.35 -4.89 19.85
CA ARG A 156 -4.22 -4.09 20.37
C ARG A 156 -2.89 -4.76 20.06
N LEU A 157 -2.81 -6.08 20.23
CA LEU A 157 -1.61 -6.85 19.90
C LEU A 157 -1.27 -6.72 18.41
N ALA A 158 -2.21 -7.00 17.52
CA ALA A 158 -2.02 -6.92 16.08
C ALA A 158 -1.56 -5.51 15.62
N VAL A 159 -2.22 -4.46 16.11
CA VAL A 159 -1.90 -3.07 15.76
C VAL A 159 -0.50 -2.67 16.27
N ASN A 160 -0.12 -3.10 17.47
CA ASN A 160 1.19 -2.80 18.03
C ASN A 160 2.31 -3.58 17.34
N THR A 161 2.08 -4.85 16.96
CA THR A 161 3.01 -5.62 16.14
C THR A 161 3.25 -4.93 14.80
N HIS A 162 2.18 -4.58 14.08
CA HIS A 162 2.30 -3.87 12.81
C HIS A 162 3.06 -2.54 12.94
N LYS A 163 2.81 -1.78 14.03
CA LYS A 163 3.55 -0.56 14.32
C LYS A 163 5.04 -0.83 14.51
N ARG A 164 5.41 -1.88 15.24
CA ARG A 164 6.81 -2.29 15.46
C ARG A 164 7.47 -2.63 14.12
N ASP A 165 6.85 -3.50 13.33
CA ASP A 165 7.39 -3.93 12.03
C ASP A 165 7.56 -2.74 11.06
N SER A 166 6.60 -1.81 11.02
CA SER A 166 6.70 -0.58 10.23
C SER A 166 7.89 0.30 10.64
N LEU A 167 8.20 0.37 11.93
CA LEU A 167 9.37 1.12 12.43
C LEU A 167 10.69 0.42 12.10
N GLU A 168 10.73 -0.91 12.14
CA GLU A 168 11.90 -1.72 11.76
C GLU A 168 12.22 -1.60 10.27
N VAL A 169 11.18 -1.65 9.43
CA VAL A 169 11.33 -1.41 7.98
C VAL A 169 11.80 0.03 7.72
N ARG A 170 11.23 1.01 8.43
CA ARG A 170 11.62 2.42 8.29
C ARG A 170 13.05 2.69 8.75
N SER A 171 13.58 1.92 9.70
CA SER A 171 14.96 2.03 10.16
C SER A 171 15.95 1.28 9.28
N LEU A 172 15.49 0.52 8.27
CA LEU A 172 16.30 -0.37 7.43
C LEU A 172 17.15 -1.36 8.25
N MET A 173 16.74 -1.69 9.47
CA MET A 173 17.49 -2.62 10.32
C MET A 173 17.39 -4.06 9.83
N ASP A 174 16.38 -4.40 9.03
CA ASP A 174 16.23 -5.72 8.44
C ASP A 174 16.89 -5.85 7.06
N LEU A 175 17.97 -6.64 7.02
CA LEU A 175 18.69 -7.04 5.81
C LEU A 175 17.88 -7.98 4.88
N ILE A 176 16.72 -8.47 5.35
CA ILE A 176 15.82 -9.39 4.62
C ILE A 176 14.68 -8.61 3.93
N ASN A 177 14.68 -7.28 4.02
CA ASN A 177 13.69 -6.47 3.32
C ASN A 177 13.77 -6.65 1.80
N LEU A 178 12.63 -6.43 1.13
CA LEU A 178 12.44 -6.78 -0.28
C LEU A 178 13.51 -6.13 -1.18
N ASN A 179 13.83 -4.86 -0.96
CA ASN A 179 14.89 -4.20 -1.74
C ASN A 179 16.28 -4.77 -1.45
N GLY A 180 16.55 -5.25 -0.24
CA GLY A 180 17.77 -5.98 0.10
C GLY A 180 17.90 -7.26 -0.72
N ILE A 181 16.84 -8.08 -0.76
CA ILE A 181 16.79 -9.32 -1.57
C ILE A 181 16.93 -9.02 -3.07
N LEU A 182 16.25 -7.98 -3.58
CA LEU A 182 16.39 -7.55 -4.97
C LEU A 182 17.81 -7.07 -5.28
N GLY A 183 18.44 -6.37 -4.35
CA GLY A 183 19.85 -5.98 -4.43
C GLY A 183 20.77 -7.20 -4.55
N TRP A 184 20.62 -8.17 -3.65
CA TRP A 184 21.37 -9.44 -3.70
C TRP A 184 21.13 -10.20 -4.99
N ARG A 185 19.88 -10.27 -5.46
CA ARG A 185 19.54 -10.88 -6.75
C ARG A 185 20.28 -10.16 -7.88
N ARG A 186 20.20 -8.83 -7.96
CA ARG A 186 20.89 -8.05 -9.00
C ARG A 186 22.41 -8.25 -8.97
N ILE A 187 23.02 -8.32 -7.78
CA ILE A 187 24.46 -8.61 -7.63
C ILE A 187 24.78 -10.02 -8.15
N ARG A 188 23.97 -11.03 -7.79
CA ARG A 188 24.12 -12.40 -8.29
C ARG A 188 24.01 -12.45 -9.81
N TYR A 189 22.98 -11.83 -10.40
CA TYR A 189 22.78 -11.78 -11.85
C TYR A 189 23.96 -11.11 -12.56
N ARG A 190 24.50 -10.01 -12.01
CA ARG A 190 25.72 -9.38 -12.55
C ARG A 190 26.93 -10.32 -12.51
N LYS A 191 27.15 -11.04 -11.41
CA LYS A 191 28.25 -12.02 -11.33
C LYS A 191 28.11 -13.17 -12.34
N THR A 192 26.88 -13.60 -12.62
CA THR A 192 26.60 -14.61 -13.66
C THR A 192 26.80 -14.05 -15.08
N LEU A 193 26.40 -12.80 -15.34
CA LEU A 193 26.58 -12.13 -16.64
C LEU A 193 28.06 -11.85 -16.98
N TYR A 194 28.92 -11.61 -15.98
CA TYR A 194 30.35 -11.36 -16.17
C TYR A 194 31.24 -12.60 -15.91
N GLY A 195 30.67 -13.82 -15.89
CA GLY A 195 31.45 -15.06 -15.96
C GLY A 195 32.40 -15.36 -14.80
N VAL A 196 32.11 -14.90 -13.57
CA VAL A 196 32.96 -15.23 -12.42
C VAL A 196 32.44 -16.51 -11.75
N GLU A 197 32.94 -17.67 -12.17
CA GLU A 197 32.50 -19.01 -11.70
C GLU A 197 32.79 -19.33 -10.21
N SER A 198 33.51 -18.48 -9.48
CA SER A 198 34.14 -18.86 -8.20
C SER A 198 33.41 -18.42 -6.92
N CYS A 199 32.07 -18.46 -6.86
CA CYS A 199 31.39 -18.24 -5.56
C CYS A 199 30.08 -19.02 -5.36
N ARG A 200 30.17 -20.36 -5.41
CA ARG A 200 29.18 -21.24 -4.76
C ARG A 200 29.42 -21.26 -3.24
N ARG A 201 29.18 -20.15 -2.53
CA ARG A 201 28.80 -20.25 -1.10
C ARG A 201 27.28 -20.19 -1.02
N ARG A 202 26.69 -21.36 -0.81
CA ARG A 202 25.27 -21.56 -0.47
C ARG A 202 24.96 -20.71 0.77
N ILE A 203 24.33 -19.56 0.60
CA ILE A 203 23.52 -18.99 1.67
C ILE A 203 22.26 -19.87 1.69
N LYS A 204 22.25 -20.89 2.55
CA LYS A 204 21.01 -21.61 2.89
C LYS A 204 20.18 -20.64 3.74
N PHE A 205 19.17 -20.01 3.13
CA PHE A 205 18.04 -19.52 3.91
C PHE A 205 17.21 -20.75 4.28
N THR A 206 17.38 -21.26 5.49
CA THR A 206 16.42 -22.20 6.07
C THR A 206 15.18 -21.38 6.43
N CYS A 207 14.22 -21.34 5.52
CA CYS A 207 12.85 -20.97 5.85
C CYS A 207 12.28 -22.16 6.63
N THR A 208 12.37 -22.13 7.96
CA THR A 208 11.63 -23.07 8.80
C THR A 208 10.18 -22.61 8.81
N PHE A 209 9.41 -23.07 7.82
CA PHE A 209 7.98 -23.24 8.00
C PHE A 209 7.81 -24.36 9.04
N SER A 210 7.69 -23.98 10.31
CA SER A 210 7.16 -24.91 11.31
C SER A 210 5.67 -25.01 11.06
N THR A 211 5.26 -26.04 10.32
CA THR A 211 3.89 -26.55 10.38
C THR A 211 3.63 -27.05 11.79
N LEU A 212 2.72 -26.40 12.51
CA LEU A 212 1.81 -26.98 13.51
C LEU A 212 0.58 -26.06 13.62
#